data_AF-A0AA36GBE8-F1
#
_entry.id   AF-A0AA36GBE8-F1
#
_cell.length_a   1.000
_cell.length_b   1.000
_cell.length_c   1.000
_cell.angle_alpha   90.00
_cell.angle_beta   90.00
_cell.angle_gamma   90.00
#
_symmetry.space_group_name_H-M   'P 1'
#
loop_
_entity.id
_entity.type
_entity.pdbx_description
1 polymer ?
#
loop_
_entity_poly.entity_id
_entity_poly.type
_entity_poly.pdbx_seq_one_letter_code
_entity_poly.pdbx_strand_id
1 'polypeptide(L)'
;MADKPAPSSNPIASKALVISQFQRRLRENIKSLNDNFQNIVSLAKVNTEERAHNSSNSIGKMSEYETVRSEMMARAALIVRACDELQKLTTDIKEFLFLNDFEYLSRTIKEAERKALEIQRVHRARLLEFRTDLVSLSQDIDRELLDDFYLKD
;
A
#
# COMPACT_ATOMS: atom_id res chain seq x y z
N MET A 1 10.45 -40.46 -1.41
CA MET A 1 10.24 -39.44 -0.35
C MET A 1 9.63 -38.23 -1.03
N ALA A 2 8.35 -37.95 -0.80
CA ALA A 2 7.65 -36.83 -1.40
C ALA A 2 7.93 -35.57 -0.57
N ASP A 3 8.47 -34.54 -1.22
CA ASP A 3 8.75 -33.25 -0.61
C ASP A 3 7.42 -32.57 -0.28
N LYS A 4 7.20 -32.26 0.99
CA LYS A 4 5.96 -31.68 1.49
C LYS A 4 6.01 -30.17 1.18
N PRO A 5 5.04 -29.57 0.47
CA PRO A 5 5.08 -28.14 0.21
C PRO A 5 4.98 -27.39 1.53
N ALA A 6 5.94 -26.49 1.77
CA ALA A 6 5.97 -25.60 2.93
C ALA A 6 4.64 -24.84 3.06
N PRO A 7 4.15 -24.56 4.29
CA PRO A 7 2.90 -23.86 4.48
C PRO A 7 3.02 -22.48 3.84
N SER A 8 2.20 -22.24 2.82
CA SER A 8 2.09 -20.94 2.16
C SER A 8 1.64 -19.93 3.21
N SER A 9 2.58 -19.08 3.66
CA SER A 9 2.29 -17.94 4.52
C SER A 9 1.26 -17.09 3.79
N ASN A 10 0.01 -17.15 4.23
CA ASN A 10 -1.12 -16.59 3.50
C ASN A 10 -0.96 -15.06 3.43
N PRO A 11 -0.62 -14.47 2.27
CA PRO A 11 -0.22 -13.06 2.18
C PRO A 11 -1.34 -12.13 2.62
N ILE A 12 -2.59 -12.58 2.47
CA ILE A 12 -3.81 -11.86 2.84
C ILE A 12 -3.93 -11.70 4.37
N ALA A 13 -3.57 -12.74 5.14
CA ALA A 13 -3.55 -12.69 6.59
C ALA A 13 -2.47 -11.71 7.11
N SER A 14 -1.34 -11.63 6.41
CA SER A 14 -0.28 -10.66 6.70
C SER A 14 -0.72 -9.22 6.42
N LYS A 15 -1.39 -8.96 5.29
CA LYS A 15 -1.92 -7.62 4.96
C LYS A 15 -2.96 -7.13 5.96
N ALA A 16 -3.91 -8.00 6.33
CA ALA A 16 -4.93 -7.66 7.33
C ALA A 16 -4.30 -7.32 8.69
N LEU A 17 -3.26 -8.06 9.08
CA LEU A 17 -2.53 -7.82 10.32
C LEU A 17 -1.79 -6.47 10.30
N VAL A 18 -1.11 -6.14 9.19
CA VAL A 18 -0.47 -4.82 9.01
C VAL A 18 -1.50 -3.69 9.09
N ILE A 19 -2.63 -3.81 8.41
CA ILE A 19 -3.71 -2.80 8.45
C ILE A 19 -4.23 -2.64 9.89
N SER A 20 -4.45 -3.73 10.61
CA SER A 20 -4.92 -3.67 12.00
C SER A 20 -3.92 -2.95 12.92
N GLN A 21 -2.61 -3.13 12.68
CA GLN A 21 -1.57 -2.42 13.42
C GLN A 21 -1.57 -0.91 13.11
N PHE A 22 -1.73 -0.53 11.85
CA PHE A 22 -1.87 0.89 11.46
C PHE A 22 -3.08 1.53 12.13
N GLN A 23 -4.23 0.86 12.11
CA GLN A 23 -5.44 1.34 12.78
C GLN A 23 -5.24 1.48 14.30
N ARG A 24 -4.54 0.52 14.93
CA ARG A 24 -4.20 0.60 16.36
C ARG A 24 -3.33 1.82 16.64
N ARG A 25 -2.23 1.99 15.90
CA ARG A 25 -1.31 3.14 16.04
C ARG A 25 -2.04 4.46 15.87
N LEU A 26 -2.94 4.57 14.88
CA LEU A 26 -3.75 5.77 14.67
C LEU A 26 -4.61 6.08 15.90
N ARG A 27 -5.36 5.11 16.40
CA ARG A 27 -6.25 5.28 17.56
C ARG A 27 -5.47 5.67 18.82
N GLU A 28 -4.37 4.99 19.10
CA GLU A 28 -3.54 5.25 20.28
C GLU A 28 -2.94 6.66 20.26
N ASN A 29 -2.41 7.10 19.10
CA ASN A 29 -1.81 8.44 19.00
C ASN A 29 -2.86 9.56 19.01
N ILE A 30 -4.02 9.38 18.37
CA ILE A 30 -5.14 10.34 18.48
C ILE A 30 -5.62 10.46 19.92
N LYS A 31 -5.76 9.33 20.62
CA LYS A 31 -6.15 9.33 22.04
C LYS A 31 -5.13 10.08 22.88
N SER A 32 -3.83 9.78 22.71
CA SER A 32 -2.75 10.49 23.42
C SER A 32 -2.79 12.00 23.17
N LEU A 33 -3.02 12.44 21.93
CA LEU A 33 -3.16 13.85 21.59
C LEU A 33 -4.31 14.52 22.35
N ASN A 34 -5.50 13.91 22.27
CA ASN A 34 -6.70 14.44 22.91
C ASN A 34 -6.57 14.47 24.44
N ASP A 35 -6.13 13.37 25.04
CA ASP A 35 -5.99 13.25 26.49
C ASP A 35 -4.99 14.30 27.01
N ASN A 36 -3.82 14.42 26.39
CA ASN A 36 -2.82 15.40 26.83
C ASN A 36 -3.30 16.84 26.61
N PHE A 37 -3.96 17.14 25.50
CA PHE A 37 -4.51 18.46 25.24
C PHE A 37 -5.58 18.85 26.26
N GLN A 38 -6.53 17.95 26.54
CA GLN A 38 -7.57 18.18 27.55
C GLN A 38 -6.98 18.43 28.94
N ASN A 39 -5.94 17.68 29.32
CA ASN A 39 -5.26 17.88 30.60
C ASN A 39 -4.54 19.24 30.67
N ILE A 40 -3.86 19.67 29.59
CA ILE A 40 -3.25 21.00 29.53
C ILE A 40 -4.31 22.08 29.71
N VAL A 41 -5.44 21.98 29.00
CA VAL A 41 -6.55 22.93 29.14
C VAL A 41 -7.12 22.92 30.56
N SER A 42 -7.23 21.75 31.19
CA SER A 42 -7.70 21.61 32.57
C SER A 42 -6.75 22.29 33.57
N LEU A 43 -5.44 22.09 33.42
CA LEU A 43 -4.41 22.70 34.28
C LEU A 43 -4.31 24.22 34.07
N ALA A 44 -4.61 24.70 32.86
CA ALA A 44 -4.60 26.12 32.54
C ALA A 44 -5.79 26.89 33.13
N LYS A 45 -6.84 26.21 33.63
CA LYS A 45 -8.00 26.88 34.21
C LYS A 45 -7.61 27.61 35.49
N VAL A 46 -7.75 28.93 35.48
CA VAL A 46 -7.54 29.76 36.66
C VAL A 46 -8.81 29.71 37.51
N ASN A 47 -8.71 29.10 38.70
CA ASN A 47 -9.81 29.09 39.66
C ASN A 47 -9.74 30.36 40.53
N THR A 48 -10.63 31.31 40.27
CA THR A 48 -10.60 32.64 40.89
C THR A 48 -10.86 32.60 42.41
N GLU A 49 -11.64 31.62 42.87
CA GLU A 49 -12.01 31.43 44.28
C GLU A 49 -10.86 30.87 45.13
N GLU A 50 -10.06 29.96 44.55
CA GLU A 50 -8.90 29.34 45.19
C GLU A 50 -7.75 30.33 45.42
N ARG A 51 -7.64 31.33 44.54
CA ARG A 51 -6.69 32.45 44.69
C ARG A 51 -7.08 33.42 45.82
N ALA A 52 -8.38 33.57 46.10
CA ALA A 52 -8.87 34.47 47.14
C ALA A 52 -8.67 33.91 48.56
N HIS A 53 -8.78 32.58 48.73
CA HIS A 53 -8.71 31.93 50.05
C HIS A 53 -7.27 31.64 50.52
N ASN A 54 -6.31 31.47 49.61
CA ASN A 54 -4.95 31.03 49.92
C ASN A 54 -3.93 32.18 50.04
N SER A 55 -4.32 33.42 50.37
CA SER A 55 -3.42 34.59 50.33
C SER A 55 -2.23 34.55 51.30
N SER A 56 -2.27 33.73 52.36
CA SER A 56 -1.27 33.72 53.45
C SER A 56 -0.02 32.86 53.22
N ASN A 57 -0.01 31.93 52.24
CA ASN A 57 1.07 30.95 52.07
C ASN A 57 1.88 31.19 50.77
N SER A 58 2.93 32.01 50.83
CA SER A 58 3.69 32.45 49.64
C SER A 58 4.70 31.41 49.11
N ILE A 59 5.23 30.52 49.97
CA ILE A 59 6.28 29.56 49.59
C ILE A 59 5.68 28.34 48.87
N GLY A 60 4.52 27.84 49.32
CA GLY A 60 3.81 26.72 48.67
C GLY A 60 3.38 27.02 47.24
N LYS A 61 2.97 28.27 46.95
CA LYS A 61 2.52 28.72 45.63
C LYS A 61 3.59 28.61 44.55
N MET A 62 4.85 28.86 44.87
CA MET A 62 5.94 28.76 43.90
C MET A 62 6.19 27.29 43.52
N SER A 63 6.16 26.38 44.51
CA SER A 63 6.33 24.95 44.28
C SER A 63 5.18 24.35 43.47
N GLU A 64 3.94 24.73 43.76
CA GLU A 64 2.76 24.30 43.02
C GLU A 64 2.79 24.82 41.57
N TYR A 65 3.15 26.09 41.37
CA TYR A 65 3.29 26.68 40.05
C TYR A 65 4.33 25.93 39.20
N GLU A 66 5.52 25.68 39.74
CA GLU A 66 6.57 24.95 39.01
C GLU A 66 6.16 23.49 38.73
N THR A 67 5.42 22.86 39.64
CA THR A 67 4.88 21.50 39.42
C THR A 67 3.89 21.48 38.25
N VAL A 68 2.90 22.38 38.26
CA VAL A 68 1.91 22.50 37.17
C VAL A 68 2.59 22.85 35.85
N ARG A 69 3.54 23.78 35.87
CA ARG A 69 4.34 24.14 34.69
C ARG A 69 5.09 22.94 34.12
N SER A 70 5.79 22.17 34.97
CA SER A 70 6.52 20.98 34.55
C SER A 70 5.59 19.92 33.96
N GLU A 71 4.41 19.72 34.56
CA GLU A 71 3.41 18.80 34.04
C GLU A 71 2.87 19.23 32.68
N MET A 72 2.52 20.51 32.51
CA MET A 72 2.06 21.07 31.23
C MET A 72 3.12 20.91 30.13
N MET A 73 4.39 21.15 30.46
CA MET A 73 5.51 20.96 29.53
C MET A 73 5.68 19.49 29.13
N ALA A 74 5.60 18.56 30.08
CA ALA A 74 5.69 17.13 29.79
C ALA A 74 4.54 16.67 28.88
N ARG A 75 3.32 17.13 29.14
CA ARG A 75 2.15 16.82 28.31
C ARG A 75 2.27 17.41 26.90
N ALA A 76 2.79 18.63 26.76
CA ALA A 76 3.05 19.23 25.45
C ALA A 76 4.09 18.42 24.65
N ALA A 77 5.13 17.91 25.31
CA ALA A 77 6.10 17.03 24.66
C ALA A 77 5.47 15.70 24.19
N LEU A 78 4.53 15.13 24.96
CA LEU A 78 3.79 13.92 24.55
C LEU A 78 2.88 14.17 23.34
N ILE A 79 2.30 15.38 23.22
CA ILE A 79 1.54 15.79 22.02
C ILE A 79 2.45 15.80 20.79
N VAL A 80 3.61 16.46 20.88
CA VAL A 80 4.58 16.51 19.77
C VAL A 80 5.02 15.11 19.37
N ARG A 81 5.33 14.25 20.33
CA ARG A 81 5.68 12.85 20.07
C ARG A 81 4.56 12.09 19.33
N ALA A 82 3.31 12.28 19.74
CA ALA A 82 2.18 11.62 19.07
C ALA A 82 1.99 12.13 17.63
N CYS A 83 2.25 13.42 17.37
CA CYS A 83 2.28 13.98 16.01
C CYS A 83 3.37 13.34 15.14
N ASP A 84 4.59 13.20 15.67
CA ASP A 84 5.69 12.55 14.95
C ASP A 84 5.37 11.09 14.62
N GLU A 85 4.75 10.36 15.55
CA GLU A 85 4.33 8.97 15.31
C GLU A 85 3.22 8.86 14.25
N LEU A 86 2.30 9.84 14.17
CA LEU A 86 1.31 9.91 13.10
C LEU A 86 1.96 10.25 11.74
N GLN A 87 2.99 11.08 11.73
CA GLN A 87 3.76 11.37 10.51
C GLN A 87 4.49 10.12 10.01
N LYS A 88 5.14 9.37 10.91
CA LYS A 88 5.76 8.07 10.58
C LYS A 88 4.72 7.08 10.05
N LEU A 89 3.58 6.96 10.72
CA LEU A 89 2.47 6.10 10.28
C LEU A 89 2.01 6.46 8.85
N THR A 90 1.96 7.74 8.53
CA THR A 90 1.60 8.19 7.17
C THR A 90 2.62 7.74 6.14
N THR A 91 3.92 7.81 6.45
CA THR A 91 4.98 7.30 5.59
C THR A 91 4.89 5.78 5.44
N ASP A 92 4.71 5.04 6.53
CA ASP A 92 4.58 3.57 6.50
C ASP A 92 3.40 3.11 5.64
N ILE A 93 2.27 3.83 5.70
CA ILE A 93 1.09 3.55 4.86
C ILE A 93 1.42 3.79 3.38
N LYS A 94 2.11 4.88 3.05
CA LYS A 94 2.52 5.17 1.66
C LYS A 94 3.43 4.07 1.13
N GLU A 95 4.45 3.67 1.88
CA GLU A 95 5.35 2.59 1.50
C GLU A 95 4.61 1.27 1.31
N PHE A 96 3.71 0.92 2.23
CA PHE A 96 2.86 -0.26 2.09
C PHE A 96 2.04 -0.24 0.81
N LEU A 97 1.42 0.90 0.47
CA LEU A 97 0.62 1.04 -0.75
C LEU A 97 1.49 0.93 -2.01
N PHE A 98 2.61 1.65 -2.07
CA PHE A 98 3.52 1.60 -3.22
C PHE A 98 4.00 0.17 -3.50
N LEU A 99 4.48 -0.54 -2.48
CA LEU A 99 4.97 -1.91 -2.64
C LEU A 99 3.89 -2.89 -3.13
N ASN A 100 2.66 -2.75 -2.63
CA ASN A 100 1.56 -3.60 -3.06
C ASN A 100 1.11 -3.31 -4.50
N ASP A 101 1.12 -2.04 -4.92
CA ASP A 101 0.79 -1.66 -6.29
C ASP A 101 1.78 -2.24 -7.31
N PHE A 102 3.08 -2.26 -7.00
CA PHE A 102 4.09 -2.86 -7.89
C PHE A 102 3.89 -4.35 -8.10
N GLU A 103 3.51 -5.09 -7.05
CA GLU A 103 3.23 -6.52 -7.17
C GLU A 103 2.00 -6.77 -8.05
N TYR A 104 0.93 -6.00 -7.87
CA TYR A 104 -0.27 -6.08 -8.71
C TYR A 104 0.04 -5.74 -10.17
N LEU A 105 0.74 -4.63 -10.40
CA LEU A 105 1.13 -4.19 -11.74
C LEU A 105 1.99 -5.24 -12.44
N SER A 106 2.97 -5.81 -11.74
CA SER A 106 3.83 -6.87 -12.27
C SER A 106 3.05 -8.11 -12.69
N ARG A 107 2.05 -8.53 -11.90
CA ARG A 107 1.17 -9.66 -12.24
C ARG A 107 0.33 -9.35 -13.48
N THR A 108 -0.27 -8.16 -13.52
CA THR A 108 -1.11 -7.72 -14.63
C THR A 108 -0.32 -7.61 -15.94
N ILE A 109 0.91 -7.06 -15.90
CA ILE A 109 1.80 -6.99 -17.08
C ILE A 109 2.13 -8.39 -17.58
N LYS A 110 2.56 -9.31 -16.70
CA LYS A 110 2.87 -10.69 -17.09
C LYS A 110 1.67 -11.39 -17.71
N GLU A 111 0.47 -11.15 -17.19
CA GLU A 111 -0.75 -11.74 -17.75
C GLU A 111 -1.10 -11.16 -19.13
N ALA A 112 -0.96 -9.85 -19.30
CA ALA A 112 -1.16 -9.18 -20.58
C ALA A 112 -0.14 -9.67 -21.63
N GLU A 113 1.13 -9.78 -21.25
CA GLU A 113 2.21 -10.33 -22.09
C GLU A 113 1.89 -11.76 -22.54
N ARG A 114 1.48 -12.62 -21.60
CA ARG A 114 1.07 -14.01 -21.90
C ARG A 114 -0.10 -14.06 -22.90
N LYS A 115 -1.10 -13.18 -22.75
CA LYS A 115 -2.24 -13.10 -23.68
C LYS A 115 -1.78 -12.64 -25.06
N ALA A 116 -0.91 -11.63 -25.13
CA ALA A 116 -0.37 -11.14 -26.39
C ALA A 116 0.44 -12.20 -27.14
N LEU A 117 1.31 -12.94 -26.42
CA LEU A 117 2.09 -14.04 -26.97
C LEU A 117 1.20 -15.16 -27.53
N GLU A 118 0.11 -15.50 -26.84
CA GLU A 118 -0.81 -16.54 -27.34
C GLU A 118 -1.56 -16.09 -28.60
N ILE A 119 -2.04 -14.85 -28.63
CA ILE A 119 -2.66 -14.25 -29.82
C ILE A 119 -1.66 -14.26 -30.99
N GLN A 120 -0.42 -13.83 -30.74
CA GLN A 120 0.64 -13.84 -31.75
C GLN A 120 0.92 -15.26 -32.26
N ARG A 121 0.95 -16.26 -31.37
CA ARG A 121 1.15 -17.67 -31.74
C ARG A 121 0.05 -18.17 -32.67
N VAL A 122 -1.21 -17.87 -32.35
CA VAL A 122 -2.39 -18.24 -33.16
C VAL A 122 -2.34 -17.58 -34.54
N HIS A 123 -2.07 -16.28 -34.60
CA HIS A 123 -1.96 -15.57 -35.89
C HIS A 123 -0.80 -16.09 -36.73
N ARG A 124 0.34 -16.38 -36.11
CA ARG A 124 1.50 -16.95 -36.80
C ARG A 124 1.18 -18.33 -37.37
N ALA A 125 0.47 -19.17 -36.64
CA ALA A 125 0.04 -20.49 -37.12
C ALA A 125 -0.86 -20.36 -38.36
N ARG A 126 -1.90 -19.51 -38.31
CA ARG A 126 -2.80 -19.27 -39.46
C ARG A 126 -2.07 -18.70 -40.66
N LEU A 127 -1.12 -17.79 -40.46
CA LEU A 127 -0.33 -17.23 -41.54
C LEU A 127 0.51 -18.31 -42.24
N LEU A 128 1.05 -19.26 -41.47
CA LEU A 128 1.84 -20.36 -42.01
C LEU A 128 0.98 -21.34 -42.82
N GLU A 129 -0.23 -21.63 -42.33
CA GLU A 129 -1.25 -22.43 -43.02
C GLU A 129 -1.63 -21.77 -44.35
N PHE A 130 -2.05 -20.50 -44.32
CA PHE A 130 -2.40 -19.77 -45.54
C PHE A 130 -1.25 -19.69 -46.56
N ARG A 131 -0.02 -19.52 -46.08
CA ARG A 131 1.17 -19.54 -46.94
C ARG A 131 1.35 -20.91 -47.61
N THR A 132 1.05 -21.99 -46.90
CA THR A 132 1.12 -23.36 -47.44
C THR A 132 0.05 -23.56 -48.51
N ASP A 133 -1.17 -23.11 -48.26
CA ASP A 133 -2.28 -23.18 -49.22
C ASP A 133 -1.98 -22.41 -50.51
N LEU A 134 -1.42 -21.20 -50.39
CA LEU A 134 -1.01 -20.40 -51.56
C LEU A 134 0.09 -21.09 -52.38
N VAL A 135 1.06 -21.73 -51.73
CA VAL A 135 2.11 -22.48 -52.44
C VAL A 135 1.50 -23.68 -53.16
N SER A 136 0.58 -24.41 -52.52
CA SER A 136 -0.14 -25.51 -53.17
C SER A 136 -0.91 -25.04 -54.39
N LEU A 137 -1.70 -23.96 -54.24
CA LEU A 137 -2.48 -23.39 -55.34
C LEU A 137 -1.59 -22.95 -56.51
N SER A 138 -0.45 -22.32 -56.22
CA SER A 138 0.52 -21.93 -57.25
C SER A 138 1.04 -23.14 -58.01
N GLN A 139 1.38 -24.23 -57.31
CA GLN A 139 1.86 -25.47 -57.93
C GLN A 139 0.79 -26.15 -58.77
N ASP A 140 -0.47 -26.10 -58.34
CA ASP A 140 -1.60 -26.65 -59.08
C ASP A 140 -1.83 -25.86 -60.38
N ILE A 141 -1.79 -24.52 -60.30
CA ILE A 141 -1.86 -23.64 -61.49
C ILE A 141 -0.70 -23.93 -62.45
N ASP A 142 0.53 -24.02 -61.95
CA ASP A 142 1.72 -24.32 -62.78
C ASP A 142 1.56 -25.68 -63.49
N ARG A 143 0.97 -26.68 -62.81
CA ARG A 143 0.71 -28.00 -63.39
C ARG A 143 -0.38 -27.94 -64.45
N GLU A 144 -1.51 -27.28 -64.19
CA GLU A 144 -2.61 -27.15 -65.16
C GLU A 144 -2.13 -26.40 -66.42
N LEU A 145 -1.34 -25.33 -66.25
CA LEU A 145 -0.72 -24.63 -67.38
C LEU A 145 0.23 -25.52 -68.19
N LEU A 146 1.02 -26.36 -67.53
CA LEU A 146 1.89 -27.32 -68.21
C LEU A 146 1.07 -28.35 -68.99
N ASP A 147 0.04 -28.92 -68.38
CA ASP A 147 -0.77 -29.97 -69.00
C ASP A 147 -1.60 -29.42 -70.18
N ASP A 148 -2.16 -28.21 -70.07
CA ASP A 148 -3.02 -27.62 -71.10
C ASP A 148 -2.26 -26.92 -72.23
N PHE A 149 -1.08 -26.36 -71.97
CA PHE A 149 -0.31 -25.61 -72.97
C PHE A 149 0.91 -26.36 -73.52
N TYR A 150 1.37 -27.46 -72.91
CA TYR A 150 2.50 -28.27 -73.41
C TYR A 150 2.14 -29.67 -73.91
N LEU A 151 0.86 -29.99 -74.12
CA LEU A 151 0.43 -31.20 -74.86
C LEU A 151 -0.40 -30.85 -76.08
N LYS A 152 0.29 -30.51 -77.18
CA LYS A 152 -0.12 -30.78 -78.57
C LYS A 152 1.05 -30.54 -79.52
N ASP A 153 1.95 -31.51 -79.58
CA ASP A 153 2.63 -31.93 -80.80
C ASP A 153 2.41 -33.44 -80.96
#